data_AF-A0A380DYR1-F1
#
_entry.id   AF-A0A380DYR1-F1
#
_cell.length_a   1.000
_cell.length_b   1.000
_cell.length_c   1.000
_cell.angle_alpha   90.00
_cell.angle_beta   90.00
_cell.angle_gamma   90.00
#
_symmetry.space_group_name_H-M   'P 1'
#
loop_
_entity.id
_entity.type
_entity.pdbx_description
1 polymer ?
#
loop_
_entity_poly.entity_id
_entity_poly.type
_entity_poly.pdbx_seq_one_letter_code
_entity_poly.pdbx_strand_id
1 'polypeptide(L)'
;MEYRKLGKYPPYYYLINFTISHKEMKKVMEASQHVHKILLQHLTEKALVLGPSPAALARINNEFRFQILVKYKSEPGLLQAIQFFR
;
A
#
# COMPACT_ATOMS: atom_id res chain seq x y z
N MET A 1 16.14 19.35 -2.30
CA MET A 1 16.02 18.52 -1.08
C MET A 1 14.71 18.78 -0.33
N GLU A 2 14.30 20.05 -0.17
CA GLU A 2 13.04 20.47 0.51
C GLU A 2 11.77 19.76 0.02
N TYR A 3 11.61 19.56 -1.30
CA TYR A 3 10.44 18.89 -1.88
C TYR A 3 10.24 17.44 -1.41
N ARG A 4 11.32 16.67 -1.20
CA ARG A 4 11.20 15.29 -0.70
C ARG A 4 10.82 15.25 0.77
N LYS A 5 11.27 16.23 1.55
CA LYS A 5 10.91 16.41 2.96
C LYS A 5 9.43 16.76 3.09
N LEU A 6 8.94 17.68 2.24
CA LEU A 6 7.53 18.07 2.20
C LEU A 6 6.62 16.94 1.69
N GLY A 7 7.05 16.25 0.62
CA GLY A 7 6.32 15.12 0.03
C GLY A 7 6.39 13.81 0.81
N LYS A 8 7.06 13.82 1.97
CA LYS A 8 7.25 12.66 2.85
C LYS A 8 7.86 11.47 2.11
N TYR A 9 8.95 11.72 1.40
CA TYR A 9 9.71 10.73 0.65
C TYR A 9 11.07 10.44 1.32
N PRO A 10 11.72 9.31 1.01
CA PRO A 10 13.08 9.02 1.47
C PRO A 10 14.06 10.18 1.20
N PRO A 11 15.02 10.43 2.12
CA PRO A 11 15.39 9.64 3.30
C PRO A 11 14.55 9.93 4.57
N TYR A 12 13.55 10.79 4.51
CA TYR A 12 12.81 11.27 5.70
C TYR A 12 11.65 10.38 6.14
N TYR A 13 11.21 9.49 5.24
CA TYR A 13 10.11 8.54 5.40
C TYR A 13 10.48 7.23 4.71
N TYR A 14 10.02 6.14 5.27
CA TYR A 14 10.03 4.82 4.66
C TYR A 14 8.77 4.63 3.80
N LEU A 15 8.91 3.83 2.76
CA LEU A 15 7.84 3.50 1.82
C LEU A 15 7.68 1.99 1.75
N ILE A 16 6.44 1.52 1.76
CA ILE A 16 6.08 0.14 1.42
C ILE A 16 5.06 0.17 0.30
N ASN A 17 5.34 -0.57 -0.76
CA ASN A 17 4.45 -0.72 -1.90
C ASN A 17 3.84 -2.13 -1.92
N PHE A 18 2.61 -2.25 -1.44
CA PHE A 18 1.84 -3.49 -1.56
C PHE A 18 1.35 -3.60 -3.00
N THR A 19 1.70 -4.68 -3.69
CA THR A 19 1.18 -4.99 -5.03
C THR A 19 0.31 -6.22 -4.94
N ILE A 20 -0.91 -6.12 -5.45
CA ILE A 20 -1.89 -7.20 -5.45
C ILE A 20 -2.22 -7.46 -6.91
N SER A 21 -2.06 -8.70 -7.35
CA SER A 21 -2.29 -9.11 -8.74
C SER A 21 -3.28 -10.26 -8.82
N HIS A 22 -4.14 -10.23 -9.84
CA HIS A 22 -5.03 -11.33 -10.17
C HIS A 22 -5.46 -11.27 -11.63
N LYS A 23 -5.76 -12.44 -12.23
CA LYS A 23 -6.26 -12.52 -13.63
C LYS A 23 -7.59 -11.82 -13.84
N GLU A 24 -8.43 -11.79 -12.81
CA GLU A 24 -9.76 -11.17 -12.82
C GLU A 24 -9.74 -9.81 -12.12
N MET A 25 -10.16 -8.75 -12.85
CA MET A 25 -10.19 -7.36 -12.37
C MET A 25 -11.03 -7.19 -11.09
N LYS A 26 -12.20 -7.83 -11.03
CA LYS A 26 -13.09 -7.73 -9.88
C LYS A 26 -12.44 -8.26 -8.61
N LYS A 27 -11.78 -9.42 -8.69
CA LYS A 27 -11.09 -10.06 -7.56
C LYS A 27 -9.91 -9.25 -7.06
N VAL A 28 -9.07 -8.70 -7.95
CA VAL A 28 -7.94 -7.85 -7.51
C VAL A 28 -8.46 -6.57 -6.83
N MET A 29 -9.55 -5.99 -7.32
CA MET A 29 -10.14 -4.78 -6.74
C MET A 29 -10.70 -5.07 -5.34
N GLU A 30 -11.48 -6.15 -5.18
CA GLU A 30 -12.03 -6.57 -3.88
C GLU A 30 -10.93 -6.90 -2.86
N ALA A 31 -9.92 -7.67 -3.27
CA ALA A 31 -8.76 -7.98 -2.42
C ALA A 31 -7.99 -6.72 -2.02
N SER A 32 -7.80 -5.78 -2.95
CA SER A 32 -7.10 -4.52 -2.67
C SER A 32 -7.88 -3.63 -1.70
N GLN A 33 -9.20 -3.58 -1.81
CA GLN A 33 -10.04 -2.89 -0.83
C GLN A 33 -9.98 -3.55 0.54
N HIS A 34 -9.95 -4.88 0.61
CA HIS A 34 -9.82 -5.61 1.86
C HIS A 34 -8.49 -5.32 2.55
N VAL A 35 -7.37 -5.45 1.83
CA VAL A 35 -6.03 -5.12 2.34
C VAL A 35 -5.96 -3.65 2.80
N HIS A 36 -6.54 -2.73 2.03
CA HIS A 36 -6.58 -1.32 2.42
C HIS A 36 -7.31 -1.09 3.76
N LYS A 37 -8.44 -1.77 3.98
CA LYS A 37 -9.18 -1.68 5.26
C LYS A 37 -8.35 -2.24 6.43
N ILE A 38 -7.67 -3.37 6.25
CA ILE A 38 -6.80 -3.94 7.28
C ILE A 38 -5.69 -2.95 7.65
N LEU A 39 -5.04 -2.35 6.64
CA LEU A 39 -3.99 -1.36 6.85
C LEU A 39 -4.50 -0.14 7.63
N LEU A 40 -5.68 0.39 7.29
CA LEU A 40 -6.27 1.51 8.02
C LEU A 40 -6.66 1.17 9.46
N GLN A 41 -7.01 -0.09 9.75
CA GLN A 41 -7.40 -0.52 11.09
C GLN A 41 -6.21 -0.77 12.02
N HIS A 42 -5.06 -1.18 11.48
CA HIS A 42 -3.92 -1.64 12.27
C HIS A 42 -2.72 -0.70 12.25
N LEU A 43 -2.62 0.18 11.25
CA LEU A 43 -1.58 1.20 11.22
C LEU A 43 -2.02 2.43 12.02
N THR A 44 -1.06 3.07 12.66
CA THR A 44 -1.28 4.33 13.37
C THR A 44 -1.53 5.47 12.39
N GLU A 45 -2.17 6.54 12.87
CA GLU A 45 -2.43 7.77 12.09
C GLU A 45 -1.15 8.46 11.57
N LYS A 46 0.03 8.04 12.05
CA LYS A 46 1.33 8.53 11.58
C LYS A 46 1.72 7.93 10.22
N ALA A 47 1.16 6.78 9.86
CA ALA A 47 1.31 6.19 8.53
C ALA A 47 0.29 6.80 7.56
N LEU A 48 0.77 7.15 6.37
CA LEU A 48 -0.09 7.56 5.27
C LEU A 48 -0.32 6.36 4.36
N VAL A 49 -1.56 5.88 4.30
CA VAL A 49 -1.99 4.82 3.40
C VAL A 49 -2.60 5.47 2.15
N LEU A 50 -2.00 5.22 0.98
CA LEU A 50 -2.42 5.81 -0.29
C LEU A 50 -2.89 4.70 -1.23
N GLY A 51 -4.08 4.88 -1.82
CA GLY A 51 -4.72 3.88 -2.68
C GLY A 51 -5.99 3.29 -2.04
N PRO A 52 -6.41 2.07 -2.42
CA PRO A 52 -5.85 1.22 -3.47
C PRO A 52 -6.08 1.84 -4.85
N SER A 53 -5.04 1.91 -5.68
CA SER A 53 -5.14 2.44 -7.05
C SER A 53 -4.56 1.43 -8.04
N PRO A 54 -4.92 1.51 -9.34
CA PRO A 54 -4.23 0.75 -10.37
C PRO A 54 -2.72 0.98 -10.24
N ALA A 55 -1.94 -0.10 -10.36
CA ALA A 55 -0.49 0.01 -10.35
C ALA A 55 -0.02 0.82 -11.57
N ALA A 56 1.15 1.45 -11.47
CA ALA A 56 1.74 2.21 -12.58
C ALA A 56 1.81 1.38 -13.88
N LEU A 57 2.04 0.07 -13.74
CA LEU A 57 1.80 -0.92 -14.78
C LEU A 57 0.55 -1.72 -14.41
N ALA A 58 -0.59 -1.30 -14.97
CA ALA A 58 -1.91 -1.85 -14.63
C ALA A 58 -2.09 -3.33 -14.96
N ARG A 59 -1.29 -3.88 -15.89
CA ARG A 59 -1.33 -5.29 -16.28
C ARG A 59 0.05 -5.86 -16.61
N ILE A 60 0.38 -7.04 -16.08
CA ILE A 60 1.57 -7.82 -16.44
C ILE A 60 1.17 -9.30 -16.48
N ASN A 61 1.66 -10.06 -17.46
CA ASN A 61 1.37 -11.50 -17.60
C ASN A 61 -0.13 -11.83 -17.53
N ASN A 62 -0.94 -10.98 -18.19
CA ASN A 62 -2.40 -11.08 -18.22
C ASN A 62 -3.11 -10.85 -16.88
N GLU A 63 -2.40 -10.49 -15.80
CA GLU A 63 -2.94 -10.17 -14.48
C GLU A 63 -3.09 -8.68 -14.28
N PHE A 64 -4.25 -8.27 -13.78
CA PHE A 64 -4.52 -6.90 -13.33
C PHE A 64 -3.80 -6.64 -12.02
N ARG A 65 -3.26 -5.43 -11.86
CA ARG A 65 -2.44 -5.06 -10.70
C ARG A 65 -2.95 -3.80 -10.04
N PHE A 66 -3.15 -3.88 -8.73
CA PHE A 66 -3.43 -2.74 -7.86
C PHE A 66 -2.28 -2.57 -6.87
N GLN A 67 -2.11 -1.35 -6.42
CA GLN A 67 -1.10 -1.02 -5.43
C GLN A 67 -1.67 -0.17 -4.30
N ILE A 68 -1.07 -0.35 -3.12
CA ILE A 68 -1.27 0.50 -1.95
C ILE A 68 0.11 0.94 -1.48
N LEU A 69 0.32 2.25 -1.41
CA LEU A 69 1.57 2.83 -0.97
C LEU A 69 1.42 3.32 0.47
N VAL A 70 2.21 2.76 1.38
CA VAL A 70 2.26 3.20 2.77
C VAL A 70 3.53 4.02 3.00
N LYS A 71 3.37 5.24 3.49
CA LYS A 71 4.48 6.12 3.89
C LYS A 71 4.50 6.26 5.41
N TYR A 72 5.62 6.01 6.06
CA TYR A 72 5.72 6.11 7.52
C TYR A 72 7.13 6.54 7.99
N LYS A 73 7.26 7.00 9.22
CA LYS A 73 8.57 7.26 9.85
C LYS A 73 8.95 6.18 10.87
N SER A 74 7.99 5.79 11.69
CA SER A 74 8.08 4.73 12.69
C SER A 74 6.67 4.19 12.85
N GLU A 75 6.50 2.89 12.59
CA GLU A 75 5.18 2.26 12.54
C GLU A 75 5.22 0.90 13.25
N PRO A 76 4.97 0.86 14.58
CA PRO A 76 5.06 -0.37 15.36
C PRO A 76 3.95 -1.39 14.99
N GLY A 77 2.78 -0.91 14.54
CA GLY A 77 1.65 -1.77 14.14
C GLY A 77 1.84 -2.45 12.78
N LEU A 78 2.87 -2.07 12.01
CA LEU A 78 3.09 -2.57 10.66
C LEU A 78 3.29 -4.09 10.61
N LEU A 79 4.12 -4.63 11.51
CA LEU A 79 4.38 -6.09 11.53
C LEU A 79 3.13 -6.88 11.86
N GLN A 80 2.28 -6.34 12.75
CA GLN A 80 1.01 -6.95 13.11
C GLN A 80 0.02 -6.90 11.95
N ALA A 81 -0.08 -5.75 11.26
CA ALA A 81 -0.96 -5.58 10.10
C ALA A 81 -0.66 -6.61 8.98
N ILE A 82 0.62 -6.89 8.73
CA ILE A 82 1.05 -7.83 7.68
C ILE A 82 0.67 -9.29 8.00
N GLN A 83 0.53 -9.65 9.29
CA GLN A 83 0.13 -11.02 9.67
C GLN A 83 -1.29 -11.37 9.24
N PHE A 84 -2.17 -10.37 9.09
CA PHE A 84 -3.54 -10.54 8.64
C PHE A 84 -3.70 -10.72 7.13
N PHE A 85 -2.60 -10.71 6.36
CA PHE A 85 -2.63 -10.99 4.92
C PHE A 85 -2.50 -12.48 4.56
N ARG A 86 -2.38 -13.35 5.57
CA ARG A 86 -2.32 -14.81 5.41
C ARG A 86 -3.68 -15.41 5.13
#